data_AF-A0A4Q3SA14-F1
#
_entry.id   AF-A0A4Q3SA14-F1
#
_cell.length_a   1.000
_cell.length_b   1.000
_cell.length_c   1.000
_cell.angle_alpha   90.00
_cell.angle_beta   90.00
_cell.angle_gamma   90.00
#
_symmetry.space_group_name_H-M   'P 1'
#
loop_
_entity.id
_entity.type
_entity.pdbx_description
1 polymer ?
#
loop_
_entity_poly.entity_id
_entity_poly.type
_entity_poly.pdbx_seq_one_letter_code
_entity_poly.pdbx_strand_id
1 'polypeptide(L)'
;MNIKDYISSGIVESYVLGLADAAERAEFESMCNAHQEVRAAREAFELELEKQVVAGATAPPRDVKTKIFAQLGIDSEKSQATNMQPVRDIPTEAPVVRSQGWARLLAAASVFLLVGSTILNFYLFRQYKDYSERYSSLLASQTELAN
;
A
#
# COMPACT_ATOMS: atom_id res chain seq x y z
N MET A 1 9.33 0.26 -27.94
CA MET A 1 10.15 0.87 -26.87
C MET A 1 10.13 -0.06 -25.67
N ASN A 2 11.27 -0.29 -25.01
CA ASN A 2 11.30 -1.07 -23.78
C ASN A 2 11.01 -0.15 -22.59
N ILE A 3 10.02 -0.48 -21.77
CA ILE A 3 9.59 0.37 -20.65
C ILE A 3 10.72 0.53 -19.62
N LYS A 4 11.55 -0.50 -19.42
CA LYS A 4 12.70 -0.42 -18.52
C LYS A 4 13.75 0.57 -19.00
N ASP A 5 14.03 0.60 -20.31
CA ASP A 5 15.00 1.53 -20.88
C ASP A 5 14.48 2.97 -20.78
N TYR A 6 13.16 3.17 -20.93
CA TYR A 6 12.52 4.46 -20.73
C TYR A 6 12.62 4.93 -19.27
N ILE A 7 12.33 4.07 -18.30
CA ILE A 7 12.49 4.40 -16.87
C ILE A 7 13.97 4.72 -16.55
N SER A 8 14.91 3.99 -17.16
CA SER A 8 16.35 4.17 -16.93
C SER A 8 16.97 5.32 -17.74
N SER A 9 16.17 6.04 -18.54
CA SER A 9 16.64 7.12 -19.41
C SER A 9 16.93 8.44 -18.65
N GLY A 10 16.50 8.53 -17.39
CA GLY A 10 16.59 9.77 -16.59
C GLY A 10 15.35 10.67 -16.69
N ILE A 11 14.33 10.27 -17.47
CA ILE A 11 13.11 11.07 -17.65
C ILE A 11 12.31 11.21 -16.36
N VAL A 12 12.30 10.18 -15.50
CA VAL A 12 11.58 10.19 -14.22
C VAL A 12 12.15 11.24 -13.29
N GLU A 13 13.48 11.27 -13.16
CA GLU A 13 14.22 12.21 -12.34
C GLU A 13 14.07 13.63 -12.88
N SER A 14 14.22 13.80 -14.20
CA SER A 14 14.07 15.10 -14.85
C SER A 14 12.65 15.66 -14.67
N TYR A 15 11.63 14.81 -14.76
CA TYR A 15 10.24 15.19 -14.50
C TYR A 15 10.02 15.60 -13.04
N VAL A 16 10.41 14.76 -12.07
CA VAL A 16 10.14 15.00 -10.64
C VAL A 16 10.89 16.22 -10.12
N LEU A 17 12.11 16.46 -10.62
CA LEU A 17 12.90 17.64 -10.27
C LEU A 17 12.46 18.92 -11.01
N GLY A 18 11.49 18.82 -11.92
CA GLY A 18 10.99 19.95 -12.70
C GLY A 18 11.96 20.45 -13.78
N LEU A 19 12.90 19.62 -14.22
CA LEU A 19 13.88 19.90 -15.27
C LEU A 19 13.37 19.55 -16.68
N ALA A 20 12.36 18.69 -16.78
CA ALA A 20 11.75 18.29 -18.05
C ALA A 20 11.01 19.45 -18.73
N ASP A 21 11.15 19.54 -20.05
CA ASP A 21 10.45 20.54 -20.85
C ASP A 21 8.94 20.25 -20.94
N ALA A 22 8.16 21.15 -21.56
CA ALA A 22 6.71 20.98 -21.64
C ALA A 22 6.26 19.79 -22.51
N ALA A 23 7.02 19.44 -23.54
CA ALA A 23 6.71 18.33 -24.44
C ALA A 23 7.04 16.98 -23.79
N GLU A 24 8.22 16.87 -23.19
CA GLU A 24 8.68 15.71 -22.41
C GLU A 24 7.74 15.41 -21.25
N ARG A 25 7.26 16.45 -20.56
CA ARG A 25 6.31 16.31 -19.45
C ARG A 25 4.98 15.72 -19.91
N ALA A 26 4.45 16.21 -21.04
CA ALA A 26 3.21 15.70 -21.60
C ALA A 26 3.36 14.25 -22.09
N GLU A 27 4.49 13.90 -22.70
CA GLU A 27 4.80 12.52 -23.10
C GLU A 27 4.89 11.61 -21.87
N PHE A 28 5.61 12.03 -20.84
CA PHE A 28 5.77 11.27 -19.60
C PHE A 28 4.44 11.05 -18.87
N GLU A 29 3.57 12.05 -18.80
CA GLU A 29 2.22 11.92 -18.24
C GLU A 29 1.36 10.93 -19.04
N SER A 30 1.43 10.98 -20.38
CA SER A 30 0.79 9.99 -21.23
C SER A 30 1.33 8.58 -20.98
N MET A 31 2.64 8.44 -20.79
CA MET A 31 3.28 7.16 -20.47
C MET A 31 2.90 6.65 -19.07
N CYS A 32 2.75 7.54 -18.08
CA CYS A 32 2.25 7.18 -16.76
C CYS A 32 0.81 6.66 -16.80
N ASN A 33 -0.03 7.21 -17.69
CA ASN A 33 -1.40 6.74 -17.89
C ASN A 33 -1.45 5.39 -18.61
N ALA A 34 -0.57 5.17 -19.59
CA ALA A 34 -0.51 3.93 -20.36
C ALA A 34 0.16 2.77 -19.61
N HIS A 35 1.14 3.07 -18.75
CA HIS A 35 1.98 2.07 -18.09
C HIS A 35 2.09 2.31 -16.58
N GLN A 36 1.53 1.38 -15.79
CA GLN A 36 1.61 1.46 -14.33
C GLN A 36 3.05 1.39 -13.80
N GLU A 37 3.96 0.70 -14.51
CA GLU A 37 5.38 0.61 -14.15
C GLU A 37 6.07 1.98 -14.12
N VAL A 38 5.75 2.86 -15.08
CA VAL A 38 6.33 4.21 -15.16
C VAL A 38 5.84 5.08 -13.99
N ARG A 39 4.54 4.99 -13.67
CA ARG A 39 3.97 5.65 -12.50
C ARG A 39 4.57 5.14 -11.18
N ALA A 40 4.77 3.83 -11.07
CA ALA A 40 5.41 3.25 -9.89
C ALA A 40 6.87 3.72 -9.74
N ALA A 41 7.60 3.87 -10.84
CA ALA A 41 8.95 4.44 -10.83
C ALA A 41 8.95 5.91 -10.37
N ARG A 42 7.98 6.72 -10.84
CA ARG A 42 7.79 8.10 -10.37
C ARG A 42 7.57 8.15 -8.86
N GLU A 43 6.60 7.40 -8.35
CA GLU A 43 6.25 7.39 -6.92
C GLU A 43 7.42 6.90 -6.04
N ALA A 44 8.17 5.90 -6.51
CA ALA A 44 9.35 5.40 -5.80
C ALA A 44 10.44 6.48 -5.67
N PHE A 45 10.67 7.25 -6.74
CA PHE A 45 11.64 8.33 -6.73
C PHE A 45 11.16 9.52 -5.89
N GLU A 46 9.89 9.92 -5.99
CA GLU A 46 9.28 10.97 -5.16
C GLU A 46 9.42 10.67 -3.66
N LEU A 47 9.13 9.43 -3.26
CA LEU A 47 9.25 9.00 -1.86
C LEU A 47 10.70 9.04 -1.35
N GLU A 48 11.65 8.62 -2.18
CA GLU A 48 13.06 8.65 -1.82
C GLU A 48 13.56 10.10 -1.68
N LEU A 49 13.17 10.96 -2.61
CA LEU A 49 13.46 12.39 -2.56
C LEU A 49 12.86 13.05 -1.31
N GLU A 50 11.61 12.74 -0.97
CA GLU A 50 10.94 13.25 0.23
C GLU A 50 11.71 12.90 1.49
N LYS A 51 12.11 11.64 1.66
CA LYS A 51 12.89 11.19 2.83
C LYS A 51 14.20 11.96 2.98
N GLN A 52 14.92 12.17 1.87
CA GLN A 52 16.19 12.88 1.86
C GLN A 52 16.00 14.37 2.21
N VAL A 53 15.00 15.02 1.62
CA VAL A 53 14.72 16.44 1.85
C VAL A 53 14.22 16.69 3.28
N VAL A 54 13.35 15.80 3.80
CA VAL A 54 12.84 15.89 5.17
C VAL A 54 13.95 15.71 6.21
N ALA A 55 14.90 14.81 5.96
CA ALA A 55 16.05 14.62 6.86
C ALA A 55 16.93 15.89 6.98
N GLY A 56 16.98 16.72 5.93
CA GLY A 56 17.69 18.00 5.91
C GLY A 56 16.83 19.22 6.23
N ALA A 57 15.57 19.05 6.64
CA ALA A 57 14.61 20.15 6.77
C ALA A 57 14.97 21.09 7.93
N THR A 58 14.87 22.40 7.69
CA THR A 58 15.02 23.45 8.70
C THR A 58 13.67 24.02 9.09
N ALA A 59 13.53 24.47 10.34
CA ALA A 59 12.26 25.02 10.82
C ALA A 59 11.92 26.33 10.08
N PRO A 60 10.75 26.41 9.42
CA PRO A 60 10.33 27.64 8.75
C PRO A 60 10.02 28.76 9.77
N PRO A 61 10.10 30.05 9.36
CA PRO A 61 9.74 31.16 10.24
C PRO A 61 8.29 31.06 10.72
N ARG A 62 8.06 31.34 12.02
CA ARG A 62 6.75 31.14 12.67
C ARG A 62 5.60 31.93 12.02
N ASP A 63 5.93 33.05 11.38
CA ASP A 63 4.98 33.97 10.74
C ASP A 63 4.44 33.46 9.39
N VAL A 64 5.15 32.52 8.73
CA VAL A 64 4.74 31.98 7.42
C VAL A 64 3.42 31.24 7.53
N LYS A 65 3.24 30.45 8.60
CA LYS A 65 2.00 29.70 8.84
C LYS A 65 0.80 30.65 8.96
N THR A 66 0.93 31.70 9.76
CA THR A 66 -0.13 32.70 9.99
C THR A 66 -0.49 33.43 8.70
N LYS A 67 0.51 33.84 7.91
CA LYS A 67 0.29 34.49 6.61
C LYS A 67 -0.47 33.60 5.62
N ILE A 68 -0.10 32.33 5.54
CA ILE A 68 -0.77 31.35 4.66
C ILE A 68 -2.21 31.14 5.12
N PHE A 69 -2.45 30.99 6.42
CA PHE A 69 -3.79 30.71 6.96
C PHE A 69 -4.73 31.91 6.82
N ALA A 70 -4.21 33.12 6.96
CA ALA A 70 -4.95 34.35 6.67
C ALA A 70 -5.32 34.45 5.18
N GLN A 71 -4.41 34.13 4.25
CA GLN A 71 -4.68 34.13 2.80
C GLN A 71 -5.68 33.05 2.38
N LEU A 72 -5.67 31.90 3.05
CA LEU A 72 -6.63 30.81 2.84
C LEU A 72 -7.98 31.08 3.55
N GLY A 73 -8.11 32.16 4.32
CA GLY A 73 -9.34 32.51 5.05
C GLY A 73 -9.65 31.63 6.26
N ILE A 74 -8.70 30.81 6.71
CA ILE A 74 -8.87 29.81 7.78
C ILE A 74 -8.99 30.46 9.17
N ASP A 75 -8.45 31.67 9.35
CA ASP A 75 -8.41 32.39 10.64
C ASP A 75 -9.63 33.31 10.90
N SER A 76 -10.65 33.31 10.03
CA SER A 76 -11.79 34.27 10.11
C SER A 76 -12.79 34.02 11.26
N GLU A 77 -12.62 32.97 12.06
CA GLU A 77 -13.56 32.58 13.13
C GLU A 77 -13.20 33.15 14.53
N LYS A 78 -12.13 33.94 14.67
CA LYS A 78 -11.71 34.46 16.00
C LYS A 78 -12.17 35.87 16.36
N SER A 79 -13.12 36.46 15.64
CA SER A 79 -13.62 37.81 15.96
C SER A 79 -15.11 37.97 15.69
N GLN A 80 -15.93 37.29 16.50
CA GLN A 80 -17.27 37.76 16.89
C GLN A 80 -17.77 36.98 18.12
N ALA A 81 -17.15 37.22 19.27
CA ALA A 81 -17.75 36.89 20.57
C ALA A 81 -18.27 38.17 21.21
N THR A 82 -19.30 38.77 20.60
CA THR A 82 -20.20 39.68 21.30
C THR A 82 -21.44 38.87 21.64
N ASN A 83 -21.66 38.66 22.94
CA ASN A 83 -22.88 38.15 23.56
C ASN A 83 -23.19 36.65 23.37
N MET A 84 -22.43 35.78 24.03
CA MET A 84 -22.85 34.40 24.28
C MET A 84 -23.85 34.35 25.45
N GLN A 85 -25.13 34.15 25.11
CA GLN A 85 -26.09 33.51 26.00
C GLN A 85 -25.59 32.08 26.31
N PRO A 86 -25.87 31.52 27.50
CA PRO A 86 -25.44 30.16 27.82
C PRO A 86 -26.27 29.17 26.99
N VAL A 87 -25.71 28.71 25.88
CA VAL A 87 -26.25 27.58 25.13
C VAL A 87 -25.89 26.32 25.92
N ARG A 88 -26.95 25.66 26.38
CA ARG A 88 -27.03 24.34 27.01
C ARG A 88 -25.91 23.38 26.56
N ASP A 89 -25.27 22.75 27.55
CA ASP A 89 -24.34 21.64 27.40
C ASP A 89 -24.88 20.59 26.42
N ILE A 90 -24.15 20.37 25.33
CA ILE A 90 -24.29 19.17 24.49
C ILE A 90 -23.09 18.29 24.81
N PRO A 91 -23.28 17.07 25.35
CA PRO A 91 -22.16 16.18 25.66
C PRO A 91 -21.42 15.82 24.36
N THR A 92 -20.14 16.14 24.32
CA THR A 92 -19.22 15.60 23.32
C THR A 92 -18.81 14.20 23.74
N GLU A 93 -19.53 13.18 23.25
CA GLU A 93 -18.97 11.84 23.08
C GLU A 93 -19.33 11.35 21.68
N ALA A 94 -18.39 11.48 20.75
CA ALA A 94 -18.48 10.76 19.49
C ALA A 94 -18.41 9.26 19.83
N PRO A 95 -19.39 8.43 19.44
CA PRO A 95 -19.31 7.00 19.69
C PRO A 95 -18.20 6.46 18.80
N VAL A 96 -17.06 6.11 19.40
CA VAL A 96 -16.14 5.15 18.81
C VAL A 96 -16.92 3.85 18.71
N VAL A 97 -17.55 3.61 17.56
CA VAL A 97 -18.15 2.32 17.23
C VAL A 97 -16.98 1.35 17.07
N ARG A 98 -16.53 0.79 18.19
CA ARG A 98 -15.62 -0.34 18.24
C ARG A 98 -16.33 -1.51 17.59
N SER A 99 -16.12 -1.63 16.29
CA SER A 99 -16.56 -2.75 15.50
C SER A 99 -15.68 -3.97 15.86
N GLN A 100 -15.89 -4.52 17.07
CA GLN A 100 -15.09 -5.62 17.62
C GLN A 100 -15.69 -6.99 17.26
N GLY A 101 -16.90 -7.02 16.70
CA GLY A 101 -17.63 -8.25 16.35
C GLY A 101 -17.11 -8.93 15.08
N TRP A 102 -17.00 -8.21 13.97
CA TRP A 102 -16.48 -8.75 12.69
C TRP A 102 -15.00 -9.14 12.80
N ALA A 103 -14.20 -8.39 13.55
CA ALA A 103 -12.78 -8.72 13.77
C ALA A 103 -12.62 -10.09 14.48
N ARG A 104 -13.49 -10.42 15.44
CA ARG A 104 -13.52 -11.74 16.09
C ARG A 104 -13.99 -12.84 15.13
N LEU A 105 -14.99 -12.56 14.28
CA LEU A 105 -15.46 -13.50 13.25
C LEU A 105 -14.37 -13.78 12.20
N LEU A 106 -13.66 -12.73 11.75
CA LEU A 106 -12.56 -12.85 10.79
C LEU A 106 -11.39 -13.64 11.38
N ALA A 107 -11.04 -13.37 12.64
CA ALA A 107 -10.02 -14.13 13.35
C ALA A 107 -10.41 -15.61 13.49
N ALA A 108 -11.65 -15.92 13.89
CA ALA A 108 -12.13 -17.30 14.00
C ALA A 108 -12.12 -18.03 12.65
N ALA A 109 -12.59 -17.39 11.57
CA ALA A 109 -12.59 -17.98 10.23
C ALA A 109 -11.17 -18.33 9.75
N SER A 110 -10.19 -17.47 10.04
CA SER A 110 -8.79 -17.72 9.66
C SER A 110 -8.20 -18.96 10.36
N VAL A 111 -8.54 -19.19 11.64
CA VAL A 111 -8.10 -20.36 12.40
C VAL A 111 -8.72 -21.63 11.85
N PHE A 112 -10.02 -21.64 11.53
CA PHE A 112 -10.67 -22.80 10.91
C PHE A 112 -10.08 -23.12 9.53
N LEU A 113 -9.79 -22.09 8.71
CA LEU A 113 -9.14 -22.29 7.41
C LEU A 113 -7.74 -22.88 7.55
N LEU A 114 -6.95 -22.40 8.52
CA LEU A 114 -5.60 -22.88 8.76
C LEU A 114 -5.60 -24.35 9.23
N VAL A 115 -6.49 -24.70 10.15
CA VAL A 115 -6.65 -26.09 10.62
C VAL A 115 -7.14 -27.00 9.49
N GLY A 116 -8.13 -26.56 8.71
CA GLY A 116 -8.61 -27.31 7.54
C GLY A 116 -7.51 -27.54 6.51
N SER A 117 -6.73 -26.50 6.21
CA SER A 117 -5.62 -26.57 5.26
C SER A 117 -4.52 -27.54 5.72
N THR A 118 -4.18 -27.54 7.00
CA THR A 118 -3.13 -28.43 7.53
C THR A 118 -3.58 -29.90 7.53
N ILE A 119 -4.84 -30.19 7.90
CA ILE A 119 -5.40 -31.55 7.84
C ILE A 119 -5.44 -32.06 6.39
N LEU A 120 -5.93 -31.24 5.45
CA LEU A 120 -6.04 -31.63 4.05
C LEU A 120 -4.67 -31.87 3.42
N ASN A 121 -3.70 -31.00 3.72
CA ASN A 121 -2.32 -31.15 3.25
C ASN A 121 -1.71 -32.45 3.76
N PHE A 122 -1.91 -32.78 5.05
CA PHE A 122 -1.40 -34.01 5.63
C PHE A 122 -2.06 -35.27 5.05
N TYR A 123 -3.37 -35.25 4.82
CA TYR A 123 -4.10 -36.34 4.17
C TYR A 123 -3.57 -36.58 2.75
N LEU A 124 -3.46 -35.51 1.95
CA LEU A 124 -2.95 -35.57 0.58
C LEU A 124 -1.50 -36.08 0.54
N PHE A 125 -0.68 -35.65 1.50
CA PHE A 125 0.71 -36.10 1.62
C PHE A 125 0.82 -37.59 1.95
N ARG A 126 -0.02 -38.10 2.86
CA ARG A 126 -0.08 -39.55 3.15
C ARG A 126 -0.52 -40.33 1.92
N GLN A 127 -1.58 -39.89 1.25
CA GLN A 127 -2.09 -40.55 0.07
C GLN A 127 -1.05 -40.57 -1.07
N TYR A 128 -0.33 -39.46 -1.28
CA TYR A 128 0.73 -39.38 -2.28
C TYR A 128 1.88 -40.37 -2.00
N LYS A 129 2.29 -40.51 -0.72
CA LYS A 129 3.30 -41.50 -0.34
C LYS A 129 2.84 -42.93 -0.64
N ASP A 130 1.61 -43.28 -0.26
CA ASP A 130 1.06 -44.62 -0.51
C ASP A 130 1.04 -44.96 -2.00
N TYR A 131 0.68 -44.00 -2.87
CA TYR A 131 0.73 -44.21 -4.31
C TYR A 131 2.16 -44.45 -4.80
N SER A 132 3.12 -43.63 -4.36
CA SER A 132 4.52 -43.77 -4.79
C SER A 132 5.15 -45.12 -4.38
N GLU A 133 4.81 -45.64 -3.20
CA GLU A 133 5.28 -46.95 -2.73
C GLU A 133 4.65 -48.12 -3.52
N ARG A 134 3.38 -48.00 -3.93
CA ARG A 134 2.74 -49.00 -4.80
C ARG A 134 3.34 -49.01 -6.20
N TYR A 135 3.72 -47.84 -6.72
CA TYR A 135 4.42 -47.77 -8.00
C TYR A 135 5.79 -48.44 -7.95
N SER A 136 6.56 -48.26 -6.87
CA SER A 136 7.87 -48.89 -6.73
C SER A 136 7.77 -50.41 -6.53
N SER A 137 6.78 -50.91 -5.78
CA SER A 137 6.57 -52.35 -5.61
C SER A 137 6.07 -53.04 -6.89
N LEU A 138 5.27 -52.37 -7.71
CA LEU A 138 4.90 -52.87 -9.04
C LEU A 138 6.12 -52.99 -9.96
N LEU A 139 6.98 -51.97 -9.99
CA LEU A 139 8.24 -52.04 -10.74
C LEU A 139 9.13 -53.19 -10.24
N ALA A 140 9.26 -53.35 -8.91
CA ALA A 140 10.01 -54.45 -8.32
C ALA A 140 9.46 -55.83 -8.72
N SER A 141 8.13 -56.01 -8.69
CA SER A 141 7.48 -57.27 -9.12
C SER A 141 7.67 -57.54 -10.62
N GLN A 142 7.65 -56.51 -11.46
CA GLN A 142 7.92 -56.63 -12.89
C GLN A 142 9.37 -57.06 -13.16
N THR A 143 10.33 -56.52 -12.41
CA THR A 143 11.74 -56.91 -12.54
C THR A 143 12.03 -58.32 -12.03
N GLU A 144 11.30 -58.80 -11.03
CA GLU A 144 11.43 -60.16 -10.50
C GLU A 144 10.86 -61.21 -11.46
N LEU A 145 9.77 -60.90 -12.17
CA LEU A 145 9.17 -61.80 -13.18
C LEU A 145 9.94 -61.83 -14.51
N ALA A 146 10.81 -60.85 -14.77
CA ALA A 146 11.59 -60.73 -16.00
C ALA A 146 12.98 -61.40 -15.92
N ASN A 147 13.31 -62.06 -14.81
CA ASN A 147 14.57 -62.78 -14.57
C ASN A 147 14.28 -64.25 -14.25
#